data_AF-A0A9E4CYP9-F1
#
_entry.id   AF-A0A9E4CYP9-F1
#
_cell.length_a   1.000
_cell.length_b   1.000
_cell.length_c   1.000
_cell.angle_alpha   90.00
_cell.angle_beta   90.00
_cell.angle_gamma   90.00
#
_symmetry.space_group_name_H-M   'P 1'
#
loop_
_entity.id
_entity.type
_entity.pdbx_description
1 polymer ?
#
loop_
_entity_poly.entity_id
_entity_poly.type
_entity_poly.pdbx_seq_one_letter_code
_entity_poly.pdbx_strand_id
1 'polypeptide(L)'
;MIESLPEHPDREPFDLPTSDELVGAVRHWIESTLMSELEGATRFHARVAANMLAIVQREIVDGGASVNAHRARLAGLGFESDRDLADAIRRGDLDDKRAEVIEAVMATLADELAIDNPGYAQFSSAGVSAAGDSDG
;
A
#
# COMPACT_ATOMS: atom_id res chain seq x y z
N MET A 1 9.61 34.96 0.08
CA MET A 1 8.75 34.46 -1.02
C MET A 1 8.10 33.20 -0.47
N ILE A 2 6.92 33.33 0.12
CA ILE A 2 6.19 32.21 0.72
C ILE A 2 5.22 31.72 -0.35
N GLU A 3 5.40 30.48 -0.78
CA GLU A 3 4.53 29.85 -1.78
C GLU A 3 3.16 29.59 -1.12
N SER A 4 2.15 30.26 -1.66
CA SER A 4 0.77 30.21 -1.16
C SER A 4 0.19 28.82 -1.43
N LEU A 5 -0.15 28.09 -0.37
CA LEU A 5 -0.97 26.88 -0.46
C LEU A 5 -2.36 27.24 -1.01
N PRO A 6 -3.01 26.35 -1.81
CA PRO A 6 -4.34 26.60 -2.33
C PRO A 6 -5.35 26.69 -1.18
N GLU A 7 -6.15 27.76 -1.19
CA GLU A 7 -7.25 27.94 -0.24
C GLU A 7 -8.35 26.93 -0.55
N HIS A 8 -8.64 26.04 0.40
CA HIS A 8 -9.77 25.12 0.35
C HIS A 8 -11.02 25.86 0.85
N PRO A 9 -11.98 26.23 -0.02
CA PRO A 9 -13.24 26.76 0.45
C PRO A 9 -14.00 25.63 1.14
N ASP A 10 -14.54 25.90 2.33
CA ASP A 10 -15.40 25.04 3.17
C ASP A 10 -14.77 24.44 4.45
N ARG A 11 -13.82 25.12 5.13
CA ARG A 11 -13.42 24.75 6.50
C ARG A 11 -14.32 25.45 7.54
N GLU A 12 -15.30 24.74 8.11
CA GLU A 12 -16.05 25.21 9.28
C GLU A 12 -15.10 25.45 10.48
N PRO A 13 -15.46 26.28 11.48
CA PRO A 13 -14.58 26.68 12.59
C PRO A 13 -14.05 25.56 13.51
N PHE A 14 -14.40 24.30 13.23
CA PHE A 14 -13.92 23.10 13.92
C PHE A 14 -13.38 22.05 12.95
N ASP A 15 -12.93 22.44 11.76
CA ASP A 15 -12.28 21.53 10.83
C ASP A 15 -10.91 21.12 11.40
N LEU A 16 -10.94 20.06 12.21
CA LEU A 16 -9.76 19.44 12.78
C LEU A 16 -8.98 18.79 11.62
N PRO A 17 -7.64 18.91 11.63
CA PRO A 17 -6.85 18.28 10.58
C PRO A 17 -7.11 16.78 10.54
N THR A 18 -7.23 16.24 9.33
CA THR A 18 -7.43 14.80 9.13
C THR A 18 -6.21 14.03 9.65
N SER A 19 -6.38 12.72 9.90
CA SER A 19 -5.24 11.86 10.26
C SER A 19 -4.16 11.86 9.18
N ASP A 20 -4.53 11.96 7.90
CA ASP A 20 -3.59 12.10 6.78
C ASP A 20 -2.82 13.43 6.87
N GLU A 21 -3.52 14.55 7.08
CA GLU A 21 -2.89 15.88 7.19
C GLU A 21 -1.92 15.94 8.37
N LEU A 22 -2.29 15.35 9.52
CA LEU A 22 -1.43 15.26 10.70
C LEU A 22 -0.18 14.40 10.44
N VAL A 23 -0.35 13.21 9.86
CA VAL A 23 0.77 12.31 9.53
C VAL A 23 1.70 12.96 8.50
N GLY A 24 1.14 13.60 7.47
CA GLY A 24 1.88 14.34 6.45
C GLY A 24 2.67 15.50 7.04
N ALA A 25 2.08 16.28 7.95
CA ALA A 25 2.74 17.40 8.61
C ALA A 25 3.94 16.93 9.48
N VAL A 26 3.77 15.87 10.27
CA VAL A 26 4.87 15.30 11.08
C VAL A 26 5.99 14.77 10.20
N ARG A 27 5.64 14.03 9.14
CA ARG A 27 6.63 13.51 8.19
C ARG A 27 7.40 14.65 7.53
N HIS A 28 6.71 15.68 7.07
CA HIS A 28 7.35 16.85 6.45
C HIS A 28 8.34 17.51 7.41
N TRP A 29 7.96 17.74 8.67
CA TRP A 29 8.86 18.31 9.68
C TRP A 29 10.12 17.46 9.91
N ILE A 30 9.97 16.13 9.95
CA ILE A 30 11.13 15.23 10.07
C ILE A 30 12.06 15.42 8.86
N GLU A 31 11.52 15.40 7.64
CA GLU A 31 12.29 15.49 6.40
C GLU A 31 12.93 16.88 6.19
N SER A 32 12.21 17.96 6.51
CA SER A 32 12.63 19.34 6.25
C SER A 32 13.55 19.92 7.32
N THR A 33 13.43 19.43 8.56
CA THR A 33 14.10 20.04 9.72
C THR A 33 15.05 19.04 10.39
N LEU A 34 14.52 17.91 10.86
CA LEU A 34 15.32 16.97 11.64
C LEU A 34 16.44 16.32 10.82
N MET A 35 16.22 16.06 9.54
CA MET A 35 17.24 15.45 8.68
C MET A 35 18.49 16.34 8.52
N SER A 36 18.36 17.68 8.57
CA SER A 36 19.50 18.60 8.52
C SER A 36 20.19 18.80 9.86
N GLU A 37 19.48 18.64 10.97
CA GLU A 37 19.98 18.94 12.32
C GLU A 37 20.58 17.71 13.03
N LEU A 38 20.12 16.51 12.70
CA LEU A 38 20.58 15.26 13.33
C LEU A 38 21.76 14.66 12.59
N GLU A 39 22.56 13.85 13.26
CA GLU A 39 23.68 13.10 12.66
C GLU A 39 23.69 11.63 13.11
N GLY A 40 24.52 10.83 12.44
CA GLY A 40 24.77 9.42 12.80
C GLY A 40 23.50 8.58 12.92
N ALA A 41 23.41 7.80 13.99
CA ALA A 41 22.29 6.90 14.24
C ALA A 41 20.94 7.63 14.40
N THR A 42 20.93 8.83 14.97
CA THR A 42 19.69 9.60 15.18
C THR A 42 19.10 10.09 13.87
N ARG A 43 19.95 10.51 12.91
CA ARG A 43 19.50 10.84 11.54
C ARG A 43 18.93 9.60 10.83
N PHE A 44 19.53 8.43 11.04
CA PHE A 44 19.01 7.17 10.48
C PHE A 44 17.63 6.85 11.04
N HIS A 45 17.43 6.90 12.37
CA HIS A 45 16.13 6.66 12.99
C HIS A 45 15.06 7.66 12.53
N ALA A 46 15.41 8.94 12.37
CA ALA A 46 14.50 9.94 11.82
C ALA A 46 14.02 9.57 10.40
N ARG A 47 14.93 9.09 9.54
CA ARG A 47 14.58 8.61 8.20
C ARG A 47 13.70 7.36 8.24
N VAL A 48 13.95 6.43 9.16
CA VAL A 48 13.09 5.26 9.38
C VAL A 48 11.68 5.70 9.79
N ALA A 49 11.55 6.63 10.74
CA ALA A 49 10.26 7.16 11.19
C ALA A 49 9.50 7.85 10.04
N ALA A 50 10.18 8.69 9.23
CA ALA A 50 9.56 9.32 8.07
C ALA A 50 9.04 8.30 7.04
N ASN A 51 9.79 7.21 6.81
CA ASN A 51 9.34 6.12 5.93
C ASN A 51 8.12 5.39 6.50
N MET A 52 8.08 5.10 7.80
CA MET A 52 6.93 4.49 8.45
C MET A 52 5.69 5.38 8.35
N LEU A 53 5.83 6.69 8.58
CA LEU A 53 4.74 7.65 8.41
C LEU A 53 4.24 7.71 6.97
N ALA A 54 5.13 7.56 5.97
CA ALA A 54 4.73 7.49 4.57
C ALA A 54 3.92 6.22 4.25
N ILE A 55 4.20 5.08 4.91
CA ILE A 55 3.39 3.85 4.79
C ILE A 55 2.00 4.11 5.37
N VAL A 56 1.93 4.60 6.62
CA VAL A 56 0.66 4.89 7.29
C VAL A 56 -0.19 5.89 6.51
N GLN A 57 0.41 6.92 5.92
CA GLN A 57 -0.33 7.87 5.09
C GLN A 57 -0.95 7.20 3.86
N ARG A 58 -0.24 6.28 3.20
CA ARG A 58 -0.78 5.50 2.08
C ARG A 58 -1.90 4.56 2.54
N GLU A 59 -1.77 3.92 3.70
CA GLU A 59 -2.86 3.11 4.26
C GLU A 59 -4.14 3.94 4.50
N ILE A 60 -3.99 5.17 5.02
CA ILE A 60 -5.13 6.07 5.27
C ILE A 60 -5.81 6.46 3.96
N VAL A 61 -5.03 6.73 2.91
CA VAL A 61 -5.55 7.19 1.60
C VAL A 61 -6.09 6.03 0.76
N ASP A 62 -5.36 4.92 0.67
CA ASP A 62 -5.59 3.83 -0.29
C ASP A 62 -6.18 2.56 0.34
N GLY A 63 -6.08 2.39 1.66
CA GLY A 63 -6.47 1.14 2.34
C GLY A 63 -7.93 0.75 2.14
N GLY A 64 -8.84 1.74 2.03
CA GLY A 64 -10.25 1.48 1.73
C GLY A 64 -10.49 0.90 0.33
N ALA A 65 -9.75 1.38 -0.67
CA ALA A 65 -9.85 0.87 -2.05
C ALA A 65 -9.28 -0.55 -2.17
N SER A 66 -8.13 -0.81 -1.54
CA SER A 66 -7.48 -2.13 -1.56
C SER A 66 -8.33 -3.20 -0.85
N VAL A 67 -8.98 -2.87 0.27
CA VAL A 67 -9.91 -3.80 0.96
C VAL A 67 -11.11 -4.15 0.08
N ASN A 68 -11.68 -3.17 -0.63
CA ASN A 68 -12.81 -3.42 -1.53
C ASN A 68 -12.40 -4.26 -2.75
N ALA A 69 -11.24 -3.97 -3.35
CA ALA A 69 -10.70 -4.75 -4.44
C ALA A 69 -10.41 -6.20 -4.03
N HIS A 70 -9.84 -6.41 -2.85
CA HIS A 70 -9.59 -7.74 -2.30
C HIS A 70 -10.90 -8.51 -2.05
N ARG A 71 -11.92 -7.87 -1.45
CA ARG A 71 -13.26 -8.47 -1.30
C ARG A 71 -13.90 -8.84 -2.64
N ALA A 72 -13.77 -8.00 -3.66
CA ALA A 72 -14.27 -8.29 -4.99
C ALA A 72 -13.57 -9.51 -5.62
N ARG A 73 -12.25 -9.63 -5.43
CA ARG A 73 -11.48 -10.81 -5.87
C ARG A 73 -11.91 -12.09 -5.17
N LEU A 74 -12.08 -12.06 -3.84
CA LEU A 74 -12.62 -13.19 -3.08
C LEU A 74 -14.02 -13.60 -3.58
N ALA A 75 -14.91 -12.63 -3.76
CA ALA A 75 -16.26 -12.88 -4.27
C ALA A 75 -16.23 -13.48 -5.69
N GLY A 76 -15.31 -13.03 -6.55
CA GLY A 76 -15.10 -13.58 -7.89
C GLY A 76 -14.69 -15.05 -7.89
N LEU A 77 -13.97 -15.48 -6.85
CA LEU A 77 -13.62 -16.89 -6.61
C LEU A 77 -14.72 -17.68 -5.87
N GLY A 78 -15.79 -17.02 -5.43
CA GLY A 78 -16.90 -17.63 -4.70
C GLY A 78 -16.68 -17.76 -3.19
N PHE A 79 -15.79 -16.96 -2.60
CA PHE A 79 -15.49 -16.97 -1.17
C PHE A 79 -15.79 -15.63 -0.51
N GLU A 80 -16.18 -15.68 0.77
CA GLU A 80 -16.43 -14.48 1.58
C GLU A 80 -15.24 -14.11 2.46
N SER A 81 -14.27 -15.02 2.62
CA SER A 81 -13.08 -14.81 3.44
C SER A 81 -11.85 -15.58 2.91
N ASP A 82 -10.66 -15.08 3.25
CA ASP A 82 -9.40 -15.79 3.00
C ASP A 82 -9.31 -17.14 3.69
N ARG A 83 -10.00 -17.29 4.83
CA ARG A 83 -10.05 -18.57 5.55
C ARG A 83 -10.76 -19.62 4.70
N ASP A 84 -11.92 -19.27 4.14
CA ASP A 84 -12.69 -20.20 3.31
C ASP A 84 -11.94 -20.57 2.03
N LEU A 85 -11.29 -19.58 1.41
CA LEU A 85 -10.42 -19.80 0.25
C LEU A 85 -9.24 -20.73 0.60
N ALA A 86 -8.52 -20.46 1.70
CA ALA A 86 -7.39 -21.28 2.12
C ALA A 86 -7.80 -22.73 2.46
N ASP A 87 -8.97 -22.90 3.05
CA ASP A 87 -9.51 -24.23 3.35
C ASP A 87 -9.90 -24.98 2.06
N ALA A 88 -10.47 -24.30 1.06
CA ALA A 88 -10.76 -24.89 -0.26
C ALA A 88 -9.49 -25.28 -1.02
N ILE A 89 -8.47 -24.42 -1.03
CA ILE A 89 -7.15 -24.74 -1.60
C ILE A 89 -6.57 -26.00 -0.95
N ARG A 90 -6.62 -26.10 0.39
CA ARG A 90 -6.05 -27.25 1.11
C ARG A 90 -6.79 -28.56 0.83
N ARG A 91 -8.08 -28.49 0.52
CA ARG A 91 -8.89 -29.65 0.12
C ARG A 91 -8.68 -30.06 -1.34
N GLY A 92 -8.04 -29.22 -2.16
CA GLY A 92 -7.87 -29.44 -3.59
C GLY A 92 -9.11 -29.06 -4.42
N ASP A 93 -10.08 -28.37 -3.82
CA ASP A 93 -11.35 -28.02 -4.46
C ASP A 93 -11.19 -27.00 -5.61
N LEU A 94 -9.99 -26.41 -5.75
CA LEU A 94 -9.65 -25.37 -6.73
C LEU A 94 -8.50 -25.77 -7.66
N ASP A 95 -8.13 -27.05 -7.70
CA ASP A 95 -7.01 -27.52 -8.54
C ASP A 95 -7.27 -27.29 -10.03
N ASP A 96 -8.53 -27.33 -10.46
CA ASP A 96 -8.99 -27.00 -11.82
C ASP A 96 -8.96 -25.50 -12.14
N LYS A 97 -8.96 -24.64 -11.11
CA LYS A 97 -8.94 -23.18 -11.20
C LYS A 97 -7.66 -22.55 -10.65
N ARG A 98 -6.59 -23.35 -10.55
CA ARG A 98 -5.32 -22.95 -9.91
C ARG A 98 -4.75 -21.65 -10.48
N ALA A 99 -4.86 -21.41 -11.79
CA ALA A 99 -4.36 -20.20 -12.43
C ALA A 99 -5.11 -18.95 -11.94
N GLU A 100 -6.44 -19.00 -11.89
CA GLU A 100 -7.31 -17.90 -11.44
C GLU A 100 -7.07 -17.57 -9.96
N VAL A 101 -6.87 -18.60 -9.13
CA VAL A 101 -6.56 -18.41 -7.71
C VAL A 101 -5.20 -17.72 -7.52
N ILE A 102 -4.17 -18.15 -8.26
CA ILE A 102 -2.85 -17.52 -8.19
C ILE A 102 -2.91 -16.06 -8.63
N GLU A 103 -3.62 -15.75 -9.72
CA GLU A 103 -3.78 -14.38 -10.19
C GLU A 103 -4.43 -13.48 -9.13
N ALA A 104 -5.51 -13.94 -8.51
CA ALA A 104 -6.22 -13.19 -7.47
C ALA A 104 -5.35 -12.94 -6.21
N VAL A 105 -4.57 -13.95 -5.79
CA VAL A 105 -3.63 -13.82 -4.66
C VAL A 105 -2.49 -12.87 -5.01
N MET A 106 -1.89 -13.01 -6.19
CA MET A 106 -0.82 -12.12 -6.65
C MET A 106 -1.28 -10.67 -6.78
N ALA A 107 -2.49 -10.43 -7.28
CA ALA A 107 -3.07 -9.09 -7.34
C ALA A 107 -3.30 -8.48 -5.95
N THR A 108 -3.73 -9.29 -4.97
CA THR A 108 -3.86 -8.83 -3.57
C THR A 108 -2.51 -8.47 -2.97
N LEU A 109 -1.49 -9.31 -3.17
CA LEU A 109 -0.13 -9.03 -2.69
C LEU A 109 0.49 -7.81 -3.38
N ALA A 110 0.17 -7.58 -4.66
CA ALA A 110 0.63 -6.38 -5.37
C ALA A 110 0.02 -5.10 -4.78
N ASP A 111 -1.27 -5.12 -4.42
CA ASP A 111 -1.95 -4.00 -3.75
C ASP A 111 -1.35 -3.73 -2.36
N GLU A 112 -1.06 -4.79 -1.59
CA GLU A 112 -0.39 -4.69 -0.27
C GLU A 112 1.04 -4.13 -0.41
N LEU A 113 1.81 -4.64 -1.37
CA LEU A 113 3.16 -4.16 -1.64
C LEU A 113 3.19 -2.71 -2.16
N ALA A 114 2.18 -2.27 -2.90
CA ALA A 114 2.08 -0.88 -3.34
C ALA A 114 1.92 0.09 -2.15
N ILE A 115 1.21 -0.35 -1.11
CA ILE A 115 1.03 0.40 0.14
C ILE A 115 2.32 0.35 0.99
N ASP A 116 2.89 -0.84 1.19
CA ASP A 116 4.00 -1.03 2.13
C ASP A 116 5.35 -0.63 1.54
N ASN A 117 5.60 -0.95 0.27
CA ASN A 117 6.89 -0.83 -0.36
C ASN A 117 6.81 -0.61 -1.88
N PRO A 118 6.49 0.62 -2.33
CA PRO A 118 6.32 0.93 -3.76
C PRO A 118 7.60 0.72 -4.61
N GLY A 119 8.77 0.61 -3.98
CA GLY A 119 10.01 0.23 -4.65
C GLY A 119 10.05 -1.23 -5.11
N TYR A 120 9.27 -2.12 -4.48
CA TYR A 120 9.26 -3.56 -4.75
C TYR A 120 8.29 -3.95 -5.87
N ALA A 121 7.19 -3.21 -6.05
CA ALA A 121 6.23 -3.44 -7.15
C ALA A 121 6.92 -3.45 -8.54
N GLN A 122 7.96 -2.62 -8.69
CA GLN A 122 8.78 -2.46 -9.90
C GLN A 122 9.64 -3.70 -10.23
N PHE A 123 9.98 -4.52 -9.24
CA PHE A 123 10.75 -5.76 -9.45
C PHE A 123 9.83 -6.97 -9.74
N SER A 124 8.56 -6.93 -9.32
CA SER A 124 7.61 -8.04 -9.54
C SER A 124 7.07 -8.10 -10.97
N SER A 125 6.84 -6.94 -11.62
CA SER A 125 6.38 -6.87 -13.02
C SER A 125 7.46 -7.32 -14.02
N ALA A 126 8.74 -7.15 -13.68
CA ALA A 126 9.86 -7.64 -14.47
C ALA A 126 10.02 -9.18 -14.42
N GLY A 127 9.57 -9.82 -13.33
CA GLY A 127 9.67 -11.28 -13.15
C GLY A 127 8.60 -12.09 -13.90
N VAL A 128 7.41 -11.52 -14.11
CA VAL A 128 6.31 -12.19 -14.84
C VAL A 128 6.51 -12.12 -16.36
N SER A 129 7.13 -11.05 -16.87
CA SER A 129 7.39 -10.88 -18.32
C SER A 129 8.49 -11.81 -18.85
N ALA A 130 9.34 -12.39 -18.00
CA ALA A 130 10.45 -13.25 -18.41
C ALA A 130 10.09 -14.75 -18.50
N ALA A 131 8.88 -15.14 -18.06
CA ALA A 131 8.43 -16.53 -18.06
C ALA A 131 7.45 -16.88 -19.20
N GLY A 132 7.10 -15.90 -20.06
CA GLY A 132 6.17 -16.09 -21.18
C GLY A 132 6.82 -16.40 -22.53
N ASP A 133 8.13 -16.18 -22.68
CA ASP A 133 8.85 -16.34 -23.95
C ASP A 133 9.89 -17.47 -23.88
N SER A 134 9.42 -18.71 -23.76
CA SER A 134 10.22 -19.88 -24.13
C SER A 134 9.35 -21.09 -24.46
N ASP A 135 8.60 -21.03 -25.55
CA ASP A 135 8.42 -22.21 -26.42
C ASP A 135 8.02 -21.76 -27.83
N GLY A 136 8.89 -22.06 -28.79
CA GLY A 136 8.77 -21.77 -30.22
C GLY A 136 9.84 -22.50 -31.00
#